data_AF-A0A357YZQ2-F1
#
_entry.id   AF-A0A357YZQ2-F1
#
_cell.length_a   1.000
_cell.length_b   1.000
_cell.length_c   1.000
_cell.angle_alpha   90.00
_cell.angle_beta   90.00
_cell.angle_gamma   90.00
#
_symmetry.space_group_name_H-M   'P 1'
#
loop_
_entity.id
_entity.type
_entity.pdbx_description
1 polymer ?
#
loop_
_entity_poly.entity_id
_entity_poly.type
_entity_poly.pdbx_seq_one_letter_code
_entity_poly.pdbx_strand_id
1 'polypeptide(L)'
;SNVSRVQQIINCAVKYGRKVALSGRSMVNVMTIGAEMGYLNVPKGALIDIDQISRYPKEKIVLVTTGSQGEPMSALTRMAFADHRKVEVGPGDFIIISARPIPGNEKTIGNVIDELMKRGCKVIYESMYEVHVSGHACQEELKLLQAL
;
A
#
# COMPACT_ATOMS: atom_id res chain seq x y z
N SER A 1 -4.49 8.36 6.97
CA SER A 1 -3.62 7.17 7.06
C SER A 1 -4.40 6.02 7.66
N ASN A 2 -4.69 4.97 6.87
CA ASN A 2 -5.66 3.94 7.23
C ASN A 2 -4.98 2.73 7.89
N VAL A 3 -4.89 2.74 9.23
CA VAL A 3 -4.32 1.63 10.03
C VAL A 3 -5.11 0.34 9.82
N SER A 4 -6.44 0.43 9.74
CA SER A 4 -7.32 -0.73 9.50
C SER A 4 -7.01 -1.42 8.15
N ARG A 5 -6.69 -0.66 7.10
CA ARG A 5 -6.29 -1.21 5.79
C ARG A 5 -5.02 -2.05 5.92
N VAL A 6 -4.03 -1.54 6.66
CA VAL A 6 -2.78 -2.27 6.88
C VAL A 6 -3.02 -3.51 7.73
N GLN A 7 -3.89 -3.45 8.74
CA GLN A 7 -4.30 -4.62 9.51
C GLN A 7 -4.90 -5.71 8.60
N GLN A 8 -5.78 -5.35 7.66
CA GLN A 8 -6.36 -6.29 6.71
C GLN A 8 -5.29 -6.92 5.81
N ILE A 9 -4.32 -6.13 5.34
CA ILE A 9 -3.18 -6.63 4.57
C ILE A 9 -2.35 -7.62 5.39
N ILE A 10 -2.05 -7.30 6.65
CA ILE A 10 -1.30 -8.18 7.57
C ILE A 10 -2.07 -9.48 7.80
N ASN A 11 -3.37 -9.41 8.07
CA ASN A 11 -4.22 -10.60 8.26
C ASN A 11 -4.19 -11.52 7.04
N CYS A 12 -4.33 -10.96 5.84
CA CYS A 12 -4.25 -11.70 4.59
C CYS A 12 -2.85 -12.30 4.41
N ALA A 13 -1.79 -11.52 4.62
CA ALA A 13 -0.42 -12.00 4.48
C ALA A 13 -0.15 -13.19 5.41
N VAL A 14 -0.53 -13.09 6.69
CA VAL A 14 -0.39 -14.17 7.67
C VAL A 14 -1.19 -15.41 7.24
N LYS A 15 -2.44 -15.24 6.81
CA LYS A 15 -3.30 -16.34 6.33
C LYS A 15 -2.67 -17.12 5.17
N TYR A 16 -1.99 -16.43 4.26
CA TYR A 16 -1.31 -17.06 3.11
C TYR A 16 0.18 -17.38 3.37
N GLY A 17 0.63 -17.28 4.63
CA GLY A 17 2.00 -17.58 5.02
C GLY A 17 3.04 -16.67 4.36
N ARG A 18 2.70 -15.41 4.15
CA ARG A 18 3.57 -14.35 3.62
C ARG A 18 4.05 -13.43 4.74
N LYS A 19 5.21 -12.83 4.53
CA LYS A 19 5.81 -11.79 5.38
C LYS A 19 5.47 -10.41 4.82
N VAL A 20 5.33 -9.43 5.70
CA VAL A 20 5.02 -8.05 5.34
C VAL A 20 6.23 -7.16 5.61
N ALA A 21 6.62 -6.38 4.61
CA ALA A 21 7.61 -5.31 4.77
C ALA A 21 6.92 -3.95 4.55
N LEU A 22 7.35 -2.93 5.29
CA LEU A 22 6.82 -1.58 5.19
C LEU A 22 7.86 -0.67 4.50
N SER A 23 7.43 0.12 3.52
CA SER A 23 8.25 1.14 2.87
C SER A 23 7.63 2.53 3.03
N GLY A 24 8.44 3.45 3.57
CA GLY A 24 8.05 4.84 3.82
C GLY A 24 8.09 5.19 5.31
N ARG A 25 8.86 6.23 5.64
CA ARG A 25 9.09 6.67 7.04
C ARG A 25 7.80 6.94 7.80
N SER A 26 6.87 7.66 7.17
CA SER A 26 5.56 7.97 7.77
C SER A 26 4.75 6.70 8.08
N MET A 27 4.76 5.73 7.17
CA MET A 27 4.04 4.47 7.36
C MET A 27 4.64 3.64 8.49
N VAL A 28 5.97 3.49 8.53
CA VAL A 28 6.67 2.78 9.61
C VAL A 28 6.31 3.40 10.96
N ASN A 29 6.41 4.73 11.09
CA ASN A 29 6.08 5.43 12.33
C ASN A 29 4.63 5.19 12.77
N VAL A 30 3.66 5.34 11.87
CA VAL A 30 2.23 5.17 12.20
C VAL A 30 1.93 3.72 12.59
N MET A 31 2.56 2.73 11.94
CA MET A 31 2.36 1.32 12.29
C MET A 31 3.00 0.95 13.63
N THR A 32 4.19 1.48 13.94
CA THR A 32 4.83 1.26 15.25
C THR A 32 3.97 1.79 16.38
N ILE A 33 3.52 3.05 16.29
CA ILE A 33 2.66 3.66 17.31
C ILE A 33 1.31 2.91 17.38
N GLY A 34 0.74 2.51 16.24
CA GLY A 34 -0.50 1.73 16.21
C GLY A 34 -0.37 0.36 16.89
N ALA A 35 0.78 -0.31 16.79
CA ALA A 35 1.05 -1.56 17.48
C ALA A 35 1.24 -1.37 18.98
N GLU A 36 1.97 -0.34 19.41
CA GLU A 36 2.18 0.00 20.82
C GLU A 36 0.87 0.35 21.54
N MET A 37 -0.04 1.05 20.85
CA MET A 37 -1.35 1.42 21.38
C MET A 37 -2.41 0.30 21.25
N GLY A 38 -2.08 -0.86 20.67
CA GLY A 38 -3.01 -1.98 20.52
C GLY A 38 -4.03 -1.85 19.37
N TYR A 39 -3.88 -0.86 18.48
CA TYR A 39 -4.71 -0.74 17.26
C TYR A 39 -4.30 -1.70 16.14
N LEU A 40 -3.07 -2.24 16.21
CA LEU A 40 -2.56 -3.26 15.29
C LEU A 40 -2.25 -4.54 16.05
N ASN A 41 -2.85 -5.64 15.60
CA ASN A 41 -2.47 -6.98 16.02
C ASN A 41 -1.54 -7.60 14.98
N VAL A 42 -0.26 -7.68 15.33
CA VAL A 42 0.78 -8.22 14.45
C VAL A 42 1.38 -9.47 15.08
N PRO A 43 1.13 -10.66 14.52
CA PRO A 43 1.79 -11.89 14.98
C PRO A 43 3.31 -11.78 14.91
N LYS A 44 4.01 -12.39 15.86
CA LYS A 44 5.48 -12.37 15.90
C LYS A 44 6.06 -12.90 14.58
N GLY A 45 6.99 -12.12 14.02
CA GLY A 45 7.64 -12.44 12.76
C GLY A 45 6.77 -12.28 11.51
N ALA A 46 5.56 -11.69 11.60
CA ALA A 46 4.77 -11.33 10.41
C ALA A 46 5.37 -10.11 9.69
N LEU A 47 5.80 -9.10 10.46
CA LEU A 47 6.55 -7.96 9.94
C LEU A 47 8.05 -8.28 9.89
N ILE A 48 8.70 -7.92 8.79
CA ILE A 48 10.15 -8.02 8.58
C ILE A 48 10.70 -6.66 8.16
N ASP A 49 12.00 -6.46 8.35
CA ASP A 49 12.67 -5.27 7.81
C ASP A 49 12.71 -5.35 6.28
N ILE A 50 12.59 -4.20 5.62
CA ILE A 50 12.72 -4.09 4.17
C ILE A 50 14.08 -4.60 3.66
N ASP A 51 15.13 -4.54 4.48
CA ASP A 51 16.46 -5.09 4.17
C ASP A 51 16.49 -6.62 4.15
N GLN A 52 15.46 -7.28 4.70
CA GLN A 52 15.37 -8.73 4.76
C GLN A 52 14.57 -9.34 3.60
N ILE A 53 13.91 -8.53 2.76
CA ILE A 53 13.01 -9.03 1.71
C ILE A 53 13.73 -9.97 0.73
N SER A 54 15.00 -9.72 0.43
CA SER A 54 15.82 -10.52 -0.48
C SER A 54 16.17 -11.91 0.05
N ARG A 55 15.94 -12.15 1.36
CA ARG A 55 16.17 -13.45 2.01
C ARG A 55 14.99 -14.41 1.85
N TYR A 56 13.88 -13.96 1.28
CA TYR A 56 12.67 -14.75 1.11
C TYR A 56 12.31 -14.90 -0.37
N PRO A 57 11.63 -15.99 -0.75
CA PRO A 57 11.03 -16.12 -2.07
C PRO A 57 10.03 -14.98 -2.35
N LYS A 58 9.96 -14.51 -3.61
CA LYS A 58 9.12 -13.36 -3.99
C LYS A 58 7.65 -13.55 -3.61
N GLU A 59 7.11 -14.74 -3.79
CA GLU A 59 5.73 -15.11 -3.48
C GLU A 59 5.42 -15.16 -1.98
N LYS A 60 6.45 -15.08 -1.13
CA LYS A 60 6.34 -15.02 0.32
C LYS A 60 6.41 -13.59 0.86
N ILE A 61 6.52 -12.57 0.01
CA ILE A 61 6.63 -11.17 0.42
C ILE A 61 5.38 -10.38 0.02
N VAL A 62 4.96 -9.49 0.93
CA VAL A 62 4.01 -8.41 0.68
C VAL A 62 4.68 -7.11 1.09
N LEU A 63 4.85 -6.19 0.14
CA LEU A 63 5.38 -4.86 0.42
C LEU A 63 4.22 -3.86 0.52
N VAL A 64 4.11 -3.19 1.66
CA VAL A 64 3.18 -2.06 1.82
C VAL A 64 3.99 -0.78 1.71
N THR A 65 3.64 0.07 0.75
CA THR A 65 4.39 1.29 0.43
C THR A 65 3.50 2.51 0.40
N THR A 66 4.09 3.69 0.63
CA THR A 66 3.48 4.99 0.31
C THR A 66 3.66 5.34 -1.17
N GLY A 67 2.98 6.39 -1.63
CA GLY A 67 3.13 6.91 -3.01
C GLY A 67 1.95 6.68 -3.93
N SER A 68 0.77 6.42 -3.36
CA SER A 68 -0.43 6.09 -4.14
C SER A 68 -0.97 7.27 -4.97
N GLN A 69 -0.47 8.50 -4.77
CA GLN A 69 -0.84 9.68 -5.55
C GLN A 69 0.25 10.07 -6.57
N GLY A 70 1.26 9.22 -6.75
CA GLY A 70 2.37 9.48 -7.67
C GLY A 70 3.36 10.52 -7.17
N GLU A 71 3.40 10.83 -5.87
CA GLU A 71 4.27 11.88 -5.35
C GLU A 71 5.75 11.60 -5.74
N PRO A 72 6.51 12.57 -6.30
CA PRO A 72 7.80 12.30 -6.94
C PRO A 72 8.83 11.58 -6.05
N MET A 73 8.86 11.93 -4.77
CA MET A 73 9.80 11.38 -3.78
C MET A 73 9.25 10.15 -3.03
N SER A 74 8.07 9.67 -3.41
CA SER A 74 7.46 8.52 -2.76
C SER A 74 8.15 7.22 -3.12
N ALA A 75 8.03 6.23 -2.25
CA ALA A 75 8.66 4.94 -2.45
C ALA A 75 8.13 4.22 -3.71
N LEU A 76 6.82 4.28 -4.01
CA LEU A 76 6.24 3.68 -5.22
C LEU A 76 6.78 4.35 -6.49
N THR A 77 6.80 5.68 -6.55
CA THR A 77 7.34 6.41 -7.71
C THR A 77 8.80 6.03 -7.94
N ARG A 78 9.63 6.02 -6.88
CA ARG A 78 11.03 5.62 -6.99
C ARG A 78 11.20 4.17 -7.46
N MET A 79 10.31 3.25 -7.06
CA MET A 79 10.33 1.87 -7.57
C MET A 79 10.00 1.81 -9.07
N ALA A 80 9.00 2.58 -9.52
CA ALA A 80 8.62 2.66 -10.92
C ALA A 80 9.78 3.18 -11.80
N PHE A 81 10.52 4.18 -11.33
CA PHE A 81 11.64 4.79 -12.03
C PHE A 81 13.02 4.16 -11.72
N ALA A 82 13.08 2.94 -11.16
CA ALA A 82 14.34 2.24 -10.85
C ALA A 82 15.25 2.90 -9.78
N ASP A 83 14.80 3.95 -9.10
CA ASP A 83 15.63 4.73 -8.18
C ASP A 83 15.50 4.26 -6.71
N HIS A 84 14.66 3.27 -6.43
CA HIS A 84 14.46 2.80 -5.06
C HIS A 84 15.60 1.88 -4.58
N ARG A 85 16.46 2.41 -3.69
CA ARG A 85 17.69 1.76 -3.19
C ARG A 85 17.58 0.30 -2.72
N LYS A 86 16.41 -0.13 -2.24
CA LYS A 86 16.22 -1.43 -1.58
C LYS A 86 15.28 -2.39 -2.32
N VAL A 87 14.51 -1.89 -3.29
CA VAL A 87 13.43 -2.67 -3.92
C VAL A 87 13.45 -2.39 -5.40
N GLU A 88 13.54 -3.47 -6.18
CA GLU A 88 13.34 -3.44 -7.61
C GLU A 88 12.04 -4.19 -7.95
N VAL A 89 11.25 -3.62 -8.85
CA VAL A 89 10.01 -4.21 -9.36
C VAL A 89 10.16 -4.60 -10.83
N GLY A 90 9.51 -5.68 -11.24
CA GLY A 90 9.59 -6.17 -12.61
C GLY A 90 8.60 -7.29 -12.93
N PRO A 91 8.92 -8.15 -13.93
CA PRO A 91 8.04 -9.22 -14.35
C PRO A 91 7.69 -10.18 -13.20
N GLY A 92 6.39 -10.47 -13.07
CA GLY A 92 5.84 -11.34 -12.03
C GLY A 92 5.41 -10.61 -10.75
N ASP A 93 5.75 -9.32 -10.60
CA ASP A 93 5.28 -8.52 -9.47
C ASP A 93 3.86 -8.01 -9.71
N PHE A 94 3.05 -8.05 -8.64
CA PHE A 94 1.65 -7.62 -8.64
C PHE A 94 1.48 -6.41 -7.74
N ILE A 95 1.08 -5.27 -8.33
CA ILE A 95 1.02 -3.98 -7.65
C ILE A 95 -0.44 -3.55 -7.53
N ILE A 96 -0.88 -3.22 -6.33
CA ILE A 96 -2.23 -2.74 -6.05
C ILE A 96 -2.16 -1.30 -5.56
N ILE A 97 -2.79 -0.39 -6.29
CA ILE A 97 -2.94 1.02 -5.90
C ILE A 97 -4.31 1.18 -5.24
N SER A 98 -4.34 1.12 -3.90
CA SER A 98 -5.58 1.23 -3.08
C SER A 98 -5.88 2.70 -2.70
N ALA A 99 -5.94 3.60 -3.68
CA ALA A 99 -6.29 5.00 -3.46
C ALA A 99 -7.09 5.60 -4.62
N ARG A 100 -8.02 6.50 -4.29
CA ARG A 100 -8.64 7.39 -5.27
C ARG A 100 -7.64 8.47 -5.70
N PRO A 101 -7.49 8.76 -7.00
CA PRO A 101 -6.82 9.97 -7.44
C PRO A 101 -7.46 11.20 -6.80
N ILE A 102 -6.65 12.01 -6.13
CA ILE A 102 -7.07 13.36 -5.74
C ILE A 102 -7.14 14.20 -7.02
N PRO A 103 -8.20 14.98 -7.25
CA PRO A 103 -8.29 15.85 -8.42
C PRO A 103 -7.03 16.69 -8.64
N GLY A 104 -6.41 16.58 -9.81
CA GLY A 104 -5.13 17.20 -10.18
C GLY A 104 -3.92 16.26 -10.16
N ASN A 105 -4.02 15.08 -9.54
CA ASN A 105 -2.93 14.09 -9.48
C ASN A 105 -3.04 12.98 -10.53
N GLU A 106 -4.08 12.97 -11.38
CA GLU A 106 -4.38 11.90 -12.32
C GLU A 106 -3.20 11.63 -13.27
N LYS A 107 -2.59 12.70 -13.80
CA LYS A 107 -1.44 12.60 -14.71
C LYS A 107 -0.22 11.98 -14.02
N THR A 108 0.03 12.37 -12.77
CA THR A 108 1.18 11.89 -12.00
C THR A 108 1.02 10.41 -11.67
N ILE A 109 -0.19 10.00 -11.27
CA ILE A 109 -0.52 8.59 -11.04
C ILE A 109 -0.42 7.79 -12.34
N GLY A 110 -0.95 8.32 -13.45
CA GLY A 110 -0.87 7.71 -14.77
C GLY A 110 0.57 7.42 -15.19
N ASN A 111 1.48 8.40 -15.06
CA ASN A 111 2.90 8.21 -15.36
C ASN A 111 3.53 7.07 -14.53
N VAL A 112 3.20 7.00 -13.23
CA VAL A 112 3.71 5.92 -12.36
C VAL A 112 3.18 4.56 -12.80
N ILE A 113 1.89 4.47 -13.12
CA ILE A 113 1.27 3.24 -13.64
C ILE A 113 1.96 2.81 -14.95
N ASP A 114 2.16 3.74 -15.88
CA ASP A 114 2.80 3.47 -17.17
C ASP A 114 4.22 2.92 -16.99
N GLU A 115 5.03 3.54 -16.12
CA GLU A 115 6.39 3.07 -15.85
C GLU A 115 6.41 1.68 -15.19
N LEU A 116 5.48 1.40 -14.27
CA LEU A 116 5.34 0.06 -13.67
C LEU A 116 4.93 -0.98 -14.72
N MET A 117 4.01 -0.64 -15.62
CA MET A 117 3.58 -1.53 -16.69
C MET A 117 4.70 -1.76 -17.73
N LYS A 118 5.48 -0.73 -18.09
CA LYS A 118 6.67 -0.87 -18.96
C LYS A 118 7.71 -1.82 -18.38
N ARG A 119 7.82 -1.89 -17.05
CA ARG A 119 8.68 -2.86 -16.34
C ARG A 119 8.12 -4.28 -16.31
N GLY A 120 6.93 -4.52 -16.87
CA GLY A 120 6.29 -5.84 -16.89
C GLY A 120 5.56 -6.18 -15.59
N CYS A 121 5.31 -5.20 -14.71
CA CYS A 121 4.50 -5.42 -13.51
C CYS A 121 3.02 -5.53 -13.89
N LYS A 122 2.26 -6.36 -13.18
CA LYS A 122 0.81 -6.37 -13.27
C LYS A 122 0.24 -5.37 -12.27
N VAL A 123 -0.36 -4.28 -12.77
CA VAL A 123 -0.89 -3.19 -11.93
C VAL A 123 -2.41 -3.23 -11.87
N ILE A 124 -2.97 -3.21 -10.66
CA ILE A 124 -4.40 -3.04 -10.38
C ILE A 124 -4.61 -1.69 -9.69
N TYR A 125 -5.56 -0.91 -10.20
CA TYR A 125 -5.94 0.39 -9.68
C TYR A 125 -7.46 0.56 -9.73
N GLU A 126 -7.98 1.58 -9.05
CA GLU A 126 -9.41 1.72 -8.72
C GLU A 126 -10.37 1.60 -9.92
N SER A 127 -10.00 2.07 -11.12
CA SER A 127 -10.90 1.97 -12.27
C SER A 127 -11.13 0.54 -12.74
N MET A 128 -10.37 -0.44 -12.26
CA MET A 128 -10.54 -1.87 -12.58
C MET A 128 -11.28 -2.67 -11.51
N TYR A 129 -11.23 -2.29 -10.22
CA TYR A 129 -11.79 -3.07 -9.10
C TYR A 129 -12.15 -2.18 -7.90
N GLU A 130 -13.17 -2.57 -7.12
CA GLU A 130 -13.58 -1.91 -5.87
C GLU A 130 -12.55 -2.13 -4.72
N VAL A 131 -11.35 -1.55 -4.86
CA VAL A 131 -10.24 -1.69 -3.90
C VAL A 131 -10.14 -0.53 -2.91
N HIS A 132 -11.09 0.41 -2.94
CA HIS A 132 -11.11 1.60 -2.12
C HIS A 132 -12.53 2.04 -1.76
N VAL A 133 -12.70 2.52 -0.52
CA VAL A 133 -13.91 3.17 -0.01
C VAL A 133 -13.53 4.52 0.62
N SER A 134 -14.44 5.49 0.54
CA SER A 134 -14.27 6.82 1.16
C SER A 134 -14.14 6.70 2.67
N GLY A 135 -13.35 7.60 3.28
CA GLY A 135 -13.33 7.80 4.73
C GLY A 135 -14.38 8.79 5.23
N HIS A 136 -15.14 9.41 4.32
CA HIS A 136 -16.19 10.38 4.63
C HIS A 136 -17.57 9.75 4.42
N ALA A 137 -18.48 10.10 5.33
CA ALA A 137 -19.89 9.71 5.29
C ALA A 137 -20.58 10.19 3.99
N CYS A 138 -21.36 9.30 3.38
CA CYS A 138 -22.26 9.61 2.28
C CYS A 138 -23.52 10.34 2.78
N GLN A 139 -24.34 10.83 1.84
CA GLN A 139 -25.54 11.60 2.16
C GLN A 139 -26.47 10.91 3.17
N GLU A 140 -26.70 9.60 3.05
CA GLU A 140 -27.58 8.86 3.96
C GLU A 140 -26.96 8.70 5.36
N GLU A 141 -25.65 8.51 5.45
CA GLU A 141 -24.93 8.48 6.74
C GLU A 141 -24.96 9.85 7.43
N LEU A 142 -24.90 10.95 6.65
CA LEU A 142 -25.07 12.30 7.19
C LEU A 142 -26.50 12.56 7.67
N LYS A 143 -27.52 12.09 6.93
CA LYS A 143 -28.93 12.19 7.35
C LYS A 143 -29.18 11.42 8.63
N LEU A 144 -28.59 10.24 8.78
CA LEU A 144 -28.68 9.46 10.01
C LEU A 144 -28.17 10.26 11.22
N LEU A 145 -27.03 10.93 11.06
CA LEU A 145 -26.45 11.76 12.13
C LEU A 145 -27.30 13.01 12.42
N GLN A 146 -27.94 13.61 11.42
CA GLN A 146 -28.87 14.73 11.59
C GLN A 146 -30.21 14.34 12.25
N ALA A 147 -30.56 13.06 12.19
CA ALA A 147 -31.78 12.51 12.79
C ALA A 147 -31.60 12.05 14.24
N LEU A 148 -30.37 12.11 14.77
CA LEU A 148 -30.01 11.84 16.18
C LEU A 148 -30.00 13.14 16.99
#